data_AF-A0A950NDF0-F1
#
_entry.id   AF-A0A950NDF0-F1
#
_cell.length_a   1.000
_cell.length_b   1.000
_cell.length_c   1.000
_cell.angle_alpha   90.00
_cell.angle_beta   90.00
_cell.angle_gamma   90.00
#
_symmetry.space_group_name_H-M   'P 1'
#
loop_
_entity.id
_entity.type
_entity.pdbx_description
1 polymer ?
#
loop_
_entity_poly.entity_id
_entity_poly.type
_entity_poly.pdbx_seq_one_letter_code
_entity_poly.pdbx_strand_id
1 'polypeptide(L)'
;IRVRHIAAHPWLWRLGWFPWQLTALSDLLLAAGLLRARGVPKLPALLTAVVTVAAVLPDQAGQIAWMTRGVGLARAGTLAEYLAYERRIFEWTAVWGGTLYTIGALGWTWCFAAAGLWNRALTAISIVLWPLFLWVNAGPLLPVALRPSPAVVAGGNAAGFVLLELWFFLVAEQVFRRARPETRAGRDAAWRHPSRRFAWLVDPIAGSRFLRALAELPPTPAFVSDITDVVYVNYLVDADRLQPLVPPGLELDRVGPERRYGVFTFLTFRHGHFGPRALGPLRRLLPSPIHTNWRVHVRDPRHRREGIFFVTNAISSTVHALAARLLSEGMPMHVLETAALETSGDRVTLRFDGGSGTAPDADAELRKRPAPPTSGPWSAAFATWRDMLAYVVPQDRALSTQPWHGRVTRQEIRLDIPLEACTPLEGRVVSRAAAALVSDAEPFCFHVEKVRFRFDAERREPLE
;
A
#
# COMPACT_ATOMS: atom_id res chain seq x y z
N ILE A 1 19.85 -0.85 -44.27
CA ILE A 1 20.49 -0.87 -42.93
C ILE A 1 19.88 -1.94 -42.03
N ARG A 2 18.57 -1.94 -41.76
CA ARG A 2 17.87 -2.96 -40.91
C ARG A 2 18.17 -4.42 -41.29
N VAL A 3 18.02 -4.81 -42.56
CA VAL A 3 18.25 -6.19 -43.00
C VAL A 3 19.67 -6.68 -42.69
N ARG A 4 20.68 -5.83 -42.98
CA ARG A 4 22.08 -6.13 -42.65
C ARG A 4 22.29 -6.29 -41.14
N HIS A 5 21.64 -5.47 -40.32
CA HIS A 5 21.71 -5.58 -38.87
C HIS A 5 21.11 -6.91 -38.37
N ILE A 6 19.94 -7.32 -38.88
CA ILE A 6 19.29 -8.59 -38.54
C ILE A 6 20.17 -9.78 -38.92
N ALA A 7 20.80 -9.72 -40.11
CA ALA A 7 21.69 -10.77 -40.58
C ALA A 7 22.91 -10.96 -39.66
N ALA A 8 23.52 -9.84 -39.26
CA ALA A 8 24.69 -9.79 -38.38
C ALA A 8 24.36 -10.13 -36.92
N HIS A 9 23.17 -9.77 -36.43
CA HIS A 9 22.79 -9.88 -35.01
C HIS A 9 21.44 -10.58 -34.81
N PRO A 10 21.28 -11.84 -35.25
CA PRO A 10 19.99 -12.54 -35.19
C PRO A 10 19.47 -12.74 -33.76
N TRP A 11 20.37 -12.87 -32.78
CA TRP A 11 20.01 -13.10 -31.39
C TRP A 11 19.49 -11.82 -30.74
N LEU A 12 20.10 -10.66 -31.04
CA LEU A 12 19.60 -9.35 -30.61
C LEU A 12 18.23 -9.06 -31.21
N TRP A 13 18.06 -9.39 -32.50
CA TRP A 13 16.75 -9.27 -33.16
C TRP A 13 15.67 -10.10 -32.44
N ARG A 14 15.95 -11.37 -32.12
CA ARG A 14 15.02 -12.23 -31.38
C ARG A 14 14.74 -11.73 -29.96
N LEU A 15 15.79 -11.31 -29.24
CA LEU A 15 15.65 -10.77 -27.91
C LEU A 15 14.77 -9.51 -27.89
N GLY A 16 14.86 -8.68 -28.92
CA GLY A 16 14.01 -7.50 -29.08
C GLY A 16 12.51 -7.80 -29.22
N TRP A 17 12.13 -9.03 -29.59
CA TRP A 17 10.73 -9.46 -29.66
C TRP A 17 10.18 -10.00 -28.34
N PHE A 18 11.04 -10.42 -27.42
CA PHE A 18 10.61 -11.03 -26.16
C PHE A 18 9.62 -10.17 -25.34
N PRO A 19 9.78 -8.83 -25.21
CA PRO A 19 8.80 -7.99 -24.53
C PRO A 19 7.38 -8.10 -25.14
N TRP A 20 7.26 -8.21 -26.47
CA TRP A 20 5.96 -8.33 -27.14
C TRP A 20 5.28 -9.67 -26.85
N GLN A 21 6.06 -10.75 -26.70
CA GLN A 21 5.53 -12.05 -26.30
C GLN A 21 5.03 -12.03 -24.86
N LEU A 22 5.74 -11.32 -23.96
CA LEU A 22 5.28 -11.10 -22.60
C LEU A 22 3.99 -10.28 -22.55
N THR A 23 3.85 -9.26 -23.41
CA THR A 23 2.61 -8.49 -23.54
C THR A 23 1.45 -9.39 -23.97
N ALA A 24 1.63 -10.21 -25.01
CA ALA A 24 0.60 -11.14 -25.47
C ALA A 24 0.18 -12.14 -24.36
N LEU A 25 1.14 -12.65 -23.59
CA LEU A 25 0.86 -13.50 -22.42
C LEU A 25 0.09 -12.71 -21.34
N SER A 26 0.50 -11.47 -21.06
CA SER A 26 -0.20 -10.59 -20.11
C SER A 26 -1.65 -10.35 -20.52
N ASP A 27 -1.93 -10.14 -21.79
CA ASP A 27 -3.29 -9.94 -22.31
C ASP A 27 -4.17 -11.18 -22.12
N LEU A 28 -3.61 -12.38 -22.35
CA LEU A 28 -4.30 -13.64 -22.07
C LEU A 28 -4.57 -13.84 -20.58
N LEU A 29 -3.60 -13.52 -19.72
CA LEU A 29 -3.76 -13.58 -18.27
C LEU A 29 -4.83 -12.60 -17.78
N LEU A 30 -4.86 -11.39 -18.34
CA LEU A 30 -5.89 -10.40 -18.05
C LEU A 30 -7.28 -10.89 -18.49
N ALA A 31 -7.41 -11.42 -19.71
CA ALA A 31 -8.67 -11.99 -20.19
C ALA A 31 -9.17 -13.15 -19.31
N ALA A 32 -8.27 -14.07 -18.92
CA ALA A 32 -8.59 -15.13 -17.98
C ALA A 32 -8.97 -14.58 -16.59
N GLY A 33 -8.29 -13.52 -16.14
CA GLY A 33 -8.60 -12.80 -14.91
C GLY A 33 -10.01 -12.20 -14.92
N LEU A 34 -10.39 -11.53 -16.00
CA LEU A 34 -11.74 -10.97 -16.19
C LEU A 34 -12.82 -12.06 -16.17
N LEU A 35 -12.57 -13.20 -16.83
CA LEU A 35 -13.47 -14.35 -16.80
C LEU A 35 -13.66 -14.92 -15.39
N ARG A 36 -12.60 -14.96 -14.57
CA ARG A 36 -12.63 -15.49 -13.21
C ARG A 36 -13.18 -14.50 -12.17
N ALA A 37 -13.02 -13.20 -12.40
CA ALA A 37 -13.46 -12.17 -11.45
C ALA A 37 -14.97 -12.24 -11.21
N ARG A 38 -15.39 -12.37 -9.94
CA ARG A 38 -16.81 -12.52 -9.56
C ARG A 38 -17.64 -11.27 -9.87
N GLY A 39 -17.03 -10.08 -9.82
CA GLY A 39 -17.71 -8.80 -10.06
C GLY A 39 -17.76 -8.34 -11.51
N VAL A 40 -17.14 -9.07 -12.45
CA VAL A 40 -17.12 -8.72 -13.88
C VAL A 40 -18.21 -9.51 -14.61
N PRO A 41 -19.09 -8.87 -15.39
CA PRO A 41 -20.11 -9.57 -16.17
C PRO A 41 -19.49 -10.55 -17.17
N LYS A 42 -20.06 -11.75 -17.27
CA LYS A 42 -19.41 -12.87 -17.99
C LYS A 42 -19.47 -12.74 -19.52
N LEU A 43 -20.54 -12.17 -20.06
CA LEU A 43 -20.68 -11.96 -21.50
C LEU A 43 -19.57 -11.05 -22.07
N PRO A 44 -19.37 -9.81 -21.56
CA PRO A 44 -18.30 -8.97 -22.06
C PRO A 44 -16.91 -9.58 -21.81
N ALA A 45 -16.70 -10.26 -20.68
CA ALA A 45 -15.43 -10.94 -20.41
C ALA A 45 -15.15 -12.08 -21.41
N LEU A 46 -16.16 -12.87 -21.76
CA LEU A 46 -16.05 -13.94 -22.76
C LEU A 46 -15.75 -13.38 -24.15
N LEU A 47 -16.50 -12.38 -24.60
CA LEU A 47 -16.28 -11.74 -25.90
C LEU A 47 -14.87 -11.13 -25.97
N THR A 48 -14.44 -10.47 -24.90
CA THR A 48 -13.09 -9.91 -24.79
C THR A 48 -12.04 -11.01 -24.89
N ALA A 49 -12.20 -12.12 -24.16
CA ALA A 49 -11.26 -13.23 -24.21
C ALA A 49 -11.16 -13.87 -25.61
N VAL A 50 -12.29 -14.05 -26.31
CA VAL A 50 -12.31 -14.56 -27.67
C VAL A 50 -11.55 -13.63 -28.62
N VAL A 51 -11.78 -12.32 -28.52
CA VAL A 51 -11.07 -11.32 -29.34
C VAL A 51 -9.58 -11.28 -29.00
N THR A 52 -9.20 -11.33 -27.71
CA THR A 52 -7.80 -11.40 -27.30
C THR A 52 -7.10 -12.63 -27.88
N VAL A 53 -7.72 -13.82 -27.82
CA VAL A 53 -7.15 -15.03 -28.45
C VAL A 53 -7.02 -14.83 -29.97
N ALA A 54 -8.04 -14.27 -30.62
CA ALA A 54 -8.00 -13.97 -32.06
C ALA A 54 -6.90 -12.95 -32.43
N ALA A 55 -6.55 -12.02 -31.53
CA ALA A 55 -5.45 -11.07 -31.72
C ALA A 55 -4.08 -11.73 -31.56
N VAL A 56 -3.92 -12.55 -30.52
CA VAL A 56 -2.65 -13.22 -30.19
C VAL A 56 -2.19 -14.18 -31.29
N LEU A 57 -3.12 -14.89 -31.93
CA LEU A 57 -2.78 -15.89 -32.95
C LEU A 57 -1.99 -15.31 -34.15
N PRO A 58 -2.51 -14.36 -34.94
CA PRO A 58 -1.78 -13.80 -36.08
C PRO A 58 -0.54 -13.01 -35.65
N ASP A 59 -0.61 -12.34 -34.49
CA ASP A 59 0.52 -11.60 -33.94
C ASP A 59 1.68 -12.54 -33.60
N GLN A 60 1.48 -13.52 -32.70
CA GLN A 60 2.54 -14.41 -32.26
C GLN A 60 3.04 -15.32 -33.38
N ALA A 61 2.15 -15.80 -34.26
CA ALA A 61 2.56 -16.56 -35.44
C ALA A 61 3.45 -15.71 -36.37
N GLY A 62 3.08 -14.46 -36.61
CA GLY A 62 3.86 -13.51 -37.40
C GLY A 62 5.22 -13.21 -36.77
N GLN A 63 5.27 -12.97 -35.46
CA GLN A 63 6.52 -12.72 -34.72
C GLN A 63 7.46 -13.92 -34.78
N ILE A 64 6.96 -15.14 -34.53
CA ILE A 64 7.74 -16.39 -34.63
C ILE A 64 8.29 -16.56 -36.05
N ALA A 65 7.44 -16.36 -37.06
CA ALA A 65 7.85 -16.45 -38.46
C ALA A 65 8.92 -15.40 -38.81
N TRP A 66 8.84 -14.17 -38.28
CA TRP A 66 9.84 -13.13 -38.49
C TRP A 66 11.18 -13.46 -37.83
N MET A 67 11.14 -13.95 -36.59
CA MET A 67 12.31 -14.34 -35.80
C MET A 67 13.04 -15.59 -36.31
N THR A 68 12.35 -16.42 -37.09
CA THR A 68 12.88 -17.65 -37.68
C THR A 68 13.19 -17.45 -39.16
N ARG A 69 12.19 -17.57 -40.03
CA ARG A 69 12.32 -17.45 -41.48
C ARG A 69 12.78 -16.07 -41.92
N GLY A 70 12.32 -15.01 -41.28
CA GLY A 70 12.77 -13.64 -41.59
C GLY A 70 14.27 -13.46 -41.37
N VAL A 71 14.83 -14.03 -40.28
CA VAL A 71 16.28 -14.03 -40.03
C VAL A 71 17.04 -14.84 -41.09
N GLY A 72 16.50 -15.99 -41.52
CA GLY A 72 17.07 -16.79 -42.60
C GLY A 72 17.13 -16.00 -43.92
N LEU A 73 16.03 -15.34 -44.29
CA LEU A 73 15.97 -14.49 -45.48
C LEU A 73 16.91 -13.29 -45.39
N ALA A 74 17.08 -12.69 -44.20
CA ALA A 74 18.03 -11.59 -44.03
C ALA A 74 19.48 -12.01 -44.26
N ARG A 75 19.82 -13.27 -43.96
CA ARG A 75 21.19 -13.82 -44.06
C ARG A 75 21.52 -14.34 -45.45
N ALA A 76 20.58 -14.99 -46.11
CA ALA A 76 20.82 -15.75 -47.33
C ALA A 76 19.93 -15.35 -48.52
N GLY A 77 18.85 -14.59 -48.28
CA GLY A 77 17.93 -14.16 -49.32
C GLY A 77 18.33 -12.82 -49.95
N THR A 78 17.69 -12.51 -51.07
CA THR A 78 17.76 -11.19 -51.69
C THR A 78 16.97 -10.16 -50.88
N LEU A 79 17.33 -8.88 -51.05
CA LEU A 79 16.58 -7.79 -50.40
C LEU A 79 15.10 -7.79 -50.81
N ALA A 80 14.79 -8.10 -52.08
CA ALA A 80 13.43 -8.13 -52.58
C ALA A 80 12.58 -9.23 -51.91
N GLU A 81 13.14 -10.44 -51.75
CA GLU A 81 12.48 -11.54 -51.04
C GLU A 81 12.21 -11.20 -49.58
N TYR A 82 13.19 -10.60 -48.89
CA TYR A 82 13.02 -10.16 -47.51
C TYR A 82 11.90 -9.12 -47.39
N LEU A 83 11.87 -8.11 -48.26
CA LEU A 83 10.86 -7.03 -48.22
C LEU A 83 9.45 -7.54 -48.56
N ALA A 84 9.33 -8.48 -49.50
CA ALA A 84 8.05 -9.12 -49.81
C ALA A 84 7.53 -9.95 -48.63
N TYR A 85 8.42 -10.72 -47.98
CA TYR A 85 8.11 -11.48 -46.79
C TYR A 85 7.72 -10.57 -45.62
N GLU A 86 8.52 -9.54 -45.34
CA GLU A 86 8.28 -8.55 -44.30
C GLU A 86 6.93 -7.87 -44.46
N ARG A 87 6.54 -7.49 -45.68
CA ARG A 87 5.23 -6.87 -45.94
C ARG A 87 4.08 -7.77 -45.49
N ARG A 88 4.16 -9.08 -45.77
CA ARG A 88 3.13 -10.04 -45.39
C ARG A 88 3.09 -10.28 -43.89
N ILE A 89 4.26 -10.40 -43.25
CA ILE A 89 4.33 -10.60 -41.79
C ILE A 89 3.86 -9.35 -41.05
N PHE A 90 4.21 -8.16 -41.54
CA PHE A 90 3.76 -6.89 -40.97
C PHE A 90 2.22 -6.76 -41.01
N GLU A 91 1.58 -7.24 -42.08
CA GLU A 91 0.12 -7.30 -42.16
C GLU A 91 -0.48 -8.16 -41.03
N TRP A 92 0.14 -9.30 -40.72
CA TRP A 92 -0.36 -10.18 -39.65
C TRP A 92 -0.18 -9.57 -38.27
N THR A 93 1.02 -9.04 -37.97
CA THR A 93 1.34 -8.55 -36.62
C THR A 93 0.76 -7.17 -36.36
N ALA A 94 1.10 -6.18 -37.19
CA ALA A 94 0.77 -4.79 -36.94
C ALA A 94 -0.67 -4.44 -37.31
N VAL A 95 -1.20 -5.04 -38.39
CA VAL A 95 -2.53 -4.70 -38.88
C VAL A 95 -3.59 -5.57 -38.21
N TRP A 96 -3.57 -6.88 -38.45
CA TRP A 96 -4.56 -7.80 -37.87
C TRP A 96 -4.40 -7.95 -36.35
N GLY A 97 -3.19 -8.29 -35.89
CA GLY A 97 -2.89 -8.38 -34.45
C GLY A 97 -3.20 -7.06 -33.73
N GLY A 98 -2.58 -5.96 -34.15
CA GLY A 98 -2.78 -4.64 -33.54
C GLY A 98 -4.24 -4.17 -33.51
N THR A 99 -5.01 -4.38 -34.59
CA THR A 99 -6.43 -4.01 -34.64
C THR A 99 -7.25 -4.87 -33.67
N LEU A 100 -7.04 -6.19 -33.67
CA LEU A 100 -7.77 -7.09 -32.77
C LEU A 100 -7.41 -6.85 -31.30
N TYR A 101 -6.15 -6.54 -30.98
CA TYR A 101 -5.76 -6.11 -29.62
C TYR A 101 -6.49 -4.82 -29.22
N THR A 102 -6.61 -3.86 -30.14
CA THR A 102 -7.36 -2.62 -29.87
C THR A 102 -8.84 -2.90 -29.57
N ILE A 103 -9.47 -3.82 -30.31
CA ILE A 103 -10.84 -4.26 -30.05
C ILE A 103 -10.94 -5.00 -28.71
N GLY A 104 -9.97 -5.87 -28.39
CA GLY A 104 -9.87 -6.53 -27.10
C GLY A 104 -9.76 -5.54 -25.94
N ALA A 105 -9.00 -4.45 -26.11
CA ALA A 105 -8.86 -3.40 -25.12
C ALA A 105 -10.14 -2.58 -24.91
N LEU A 106 -10.93 -2.35 -25.97
CA LEU A 106 -12.30 -1.85 -25.84
C LEU A 106 -13.19 -2.83 -25.06
N GLY A 107 -12.97 -4.13 -25.24
CA GLY A 107 -13.58 -5.18 -24.42
C GLY A 107 -13.23 -5.06 -22.94
N TRP A 108 -11.97 -4.76 -22.59
CA TRP A 108 -11.56 -4.47 -21.21
C TRP A 108 -12.33 -3.27 -20.65
N THR A 109 -12.42 -2.18 -21.43
CA THR A 109 -13.20 -0.99 -21.07
C THR A 109 -14.65 -1.35 -20.75
N TRP A 110 -15.30 -2.14 -21.60
CA TRP A 110 -16.67 -2.60 -21.36
C TRP A 110 -16.77 -3.44 -20.07
N CYS A 111 -15.83 -4.37 -19.84
CA CYS A 111 -15.80 -5.19 -18.63
C CYS A 111 -15.71 -4.34 -17.36
N PHE A 112 -14.78 -3.39 -17.29
CA PHE A 112 -14.58 -2.56 -16.11
C PHE A 112 -15.71 -1.54 -15.90
N ALA A 113 -16.23 -0.96 -16.99
CA ALA A 113 -17.40 -0.08 -16.94
C ALA A 113 -18.63 -0.81 -16.41
N ALA A 114 -18.94 -1.99 -16.95
CA ALA A 114 -20.08 -2.78 -16.53
C ALA A 114 -19.93 -3.36 -15.11
N ALA A 115 -18.70 -3.51 -14.61
CA ALA A 115 -18.42 -3.89 -13.23
C ALA A 115 -18.54 -2.73 -12.22
N GLY A 116 -18.82 -1.50 -12.68
CA GLY A 116 -18.88 -0.30 -11.82
C GLY A 116 -17.50 0.16 -11.33
N LEU A 117 -16.43 -0.17 -12.06
CA LEU A 117 -15.04 0.18 -11.73
C LEU A 117 -14.55 1.38 -12.57
N TRP A 118 -15.47 2.24 -13.01
CA TRP A 118 -15.18 3.32 -13.95
C TRP A 118 -15.29 4.68 -13.30
N ASN A 119 -14.44 5.62 -13.73
CA ASN A 119 -14.45 6.98 -13.22
C ASN A 119 -14.20 8.01 -14.34
N ARG A 120 -14.25 9.30 -13.99
CA ARG A 120 -14.07 10.40 -14.94
C ARG A 120 -12.67 10.44 -15.57
N ALA A 121 -11.62 10.09 -14.82
CA ALA A 121 -10.25 10.07 -15.32
C ALA A 121 -10.07 8.98 -16.39
N LEU A 122 -10.61 7.78 -16.14
CA LEU A 122 -10.63 6.69 -17.11
C LEU A 122 -11.39 7.08 -18.38
N THR A 123 -12.50 7.80 -18.24
CA THR A 123 -13.24 8.35 -19.40
C THR A 123 -12.38 9.32 -20.21
N ALA A 124 -11.76 10.30 -19.55
CA ALA A 124 -10.94 11.31 -20.21
C ALA A 124 -9.76 10.70 -20.98
N ILE A 125 -9.07 9.71 -20.38
CA ILE A 125 -7.97 9.01 -21.05
C ILE A 125 -8.48 8.14 -22.19
N SER A 126 -9.57 7.39 -21.98
CA SER A 126 -10.13 6.47 -22.99
C SER A 126 -10.58 7.17 -24.26
N ILE A 127 -11.13 8.39 -24.15
CA ILE A 127 -11.55 9.21 -25.31
C ILE A 127 -10.38 9.57 -26.23
N VAL A 128 -9.17 9.68 -25.69
CA VAL A 128 -7.96 9.94 -26.50
C VAL A 128 -7.29 8.64 -26.92
N LEU A 129 -7.12 7.72 -25.96
CA LEU A 129 -6.39 6.47 -26.12
C LEU A 129 -6.97 5.58 -27.23
N TRP A 130 -8.27 5.30 -27.18
CA TRP A 130 -8.86 4.32 -28.09
C TRP A 130 -8.96 4.80 -29.54
N PRO A 131 -9.36 6.04 -29.84
CA PRO A 131 -9.29 6.56 -31.20
C PRO A 131 -7.86 6.62 -31.74
N LEU A 132 -6.88 6.97 -30.90
CA LEU A 132 -5.48 6.97 -31.28
C LEU A 132 -5.01 5.56 -31.68
N PHE A 133 -5.27 4.54 -30.83
CA PHE A 133 -4.90 3.16 -31.14
C PHE A 133 -5.64 2.62 -32.36
N LEU A 134 -6.93 2.93 -32.51
CA LEU A 134 -7.68 2.52 -33.69
C LEU A 134 -7.08 3.14 -34.95
N TRP A 135 -6.71 4.42 -34.91
CA TRP A 135 -6.10 5.10 -36.05
C TRP A 135 -4.73 4.52 -36.42
N VAL A 136 -3.85 4.27 -35.46
CA VAL A 136 -2.49 3.76 -35.76
C VAL A 136 -2.48 2.28 -36.14
N ASN A 137 -3.38 1.45 -35.58
CA ASN A 137 -3.40 0.00 -35.81
C ASN A 137 -4.28 -0.38 -37.02
N ALA A 138 -5.45 0.25 -37.17
CA ALA A 138 -6.33 0.01 -38.32
C ALA A 138 -6.04 0.93 -39.51
N GLY A 139 -5.25 2.00 -39.32
CA GLY A 139 -4.85 2.93 -40.38
C GLY A 139 -4.31 2.28 -41.66
N PRO A 140 -3.49 1.19 -41.59
CA PRO A 140 -3.04 0.48 -42.78
C PRO A 140 -4.16 -0.15 -43.63
N LEU A 141 -5.33 -0.43 -43.04
CA LEU A 141 -6.52 -0.92 -43.75
C LEU A 141 -7.26 0.19 -44.51
N LEU A 142 -6.98 1.45 -44.21
CA LEU A 142 -7.60 2.59 -44.88
C LEU A 142 -7.12 2.74 -46.33
N PRO A 143 -7.90 3.41 -47.19
CA PRO A 143 -7.45 3.85 -48.50
C PRO A 143 -6.16 4.66 -48.40
N VAL A 144 -5.29 4.57 -49.43
CA VAL A 144 -3.95 5.18 -49.43
C VAL A 144 -3.96 6.66 -49.04
N ALA A 145 -4.96 7.43 -49.48
CA ALA A 145 -5.11 8.85 -49.17
C ALA A 145 -5.31 9.16 -47.67
N LEU A 146 -5.76 8.17 -46.88
CA LEU A 146 -6.04 8.31 -45.45
C LEU A 146 -5.05 7.55 -44.58
N ARG A 147 -4.05 6.86 -45.15
CA ARG A 147 -3.10 6.07 -44.37
C ARG A 147 -2.18 6.99 -43.56
N PRO A 148 -2.04 6.78 -42.24
CA PRO A 148 -1.06 7.53 -41.47
C PRO A 148 0.35 7.23 -41.98
N SER A 149 1.20 8.26 -41.99
CA SER A 149 2.61 8.05 -42.31
C SER A 149 3.27 7.17 -41.24
N PRO A 150 4.37 6.46 -41.56
CA PRO A 150 5.09 5.65 -40.57
C PRO A 150 5.52 6.44 -39.33
N ALA A 151 5.86 7.72 -39.49
CA ALA A 151 6.22 8.60 -38.38
C ALA A 151 5.02 8.87 -37.45
N VAL A 152 3.83 9.07 -38.02
CA VAL A 152 2.58 9.24 -37.25
C VAL A 152 2.22 7.96 -36.51
N VAL A 153 2.34 6.79 -37.16
CA VAL A 153 2.13 5.49 -36.51
C VAL A 153 3.08 5.29 -35.33
N ALA A 154 4.38 5.57 -35.52
CA ALA A 154 5.37 5.44 -34.47
C ALA A 154 5.11 6.38 -33.29
N GLY A 155 4.88 7.67 -33.56
CA GLY A 155 4.58 8.66 -32.52
C GLY A 155 3.26 8.38 -31.80
N GLY A 156 2.23 7.99 -32.55
CA GLY A 156 0.92 7.64 -32.00
C GLY A 156 0.96 6.37 -31.15
N ASN A 157 1.71 5.33 -31.55
CA ASN A 157 1.94 4.16 -30.70
C ASN A 157 2.68 4.52 -29.42
N ALA A 158 3.75 5.34 -29.50
CA ALA A 158 4.48 5.77 -28.31
C ALA A 158 3.58 6.51 -27.31
N ALA A 159 2.78 7.47 -27.78
CA ALA A 159 1.82 8.19 -26.95
C ALA A 159 0.71 7.25 -26.43
N GLY A 160 0.19 6.37 -27.27
CA GLY A 160 -0.84 5.38 -26.92
C GLY A 160 -0.40 4.46 -25.79
N PHE A 161 0.82 3.92 -25.84
CA PHE A 161 1.34 3.07 -24.77
C PHE A 161 1.51 3.82 -23.44
N VAL A 162 2.00 5.07 -23.45
CA VAL A 162 2.07 5.88 -22.23
C VAL A 162 0.69 6.08 -21.61
N LEU A 163 -0.31 6.39 -22.44
CA LEU A 163 -1.70 6.54 -22.00
C LEU A 163 -2.30 5.21 -21.52
N LEU A 164 -1.94 4.09 -22.14
CA LEU A 164 -2.38 2.74 -21.73
C LEU A 164 -1.82 2.34 -20.36
N GLU A 165 -0.55 2.64 -20.08
CA GLU A 165 0.05 2.39 -18.75
C GLU A 165 -0.67 3.19 -17.65
N LEU A 166 -0.97 4.47 -17.93
CA LEU A 166 -1.76 5.29 -17.02
C LEU A 166 -3.19 4.75 -16.86
N TRP A 167 -3.79 4.26 -17.94
CA TRP A 167 -5.10 3.63 -17.90
C TRP A 167 -5.10 2.37 -17.03
N PHE A 168 -4.10 1.49 -17.17
CA PHE A 168 -3.94 0.29 -16.33
C PHE A 168 -3.74 0.65 -14.87
N PHE A 169 -2.91 1.65 -14.57
CA PHE A 169 -2.73 2.15 -13.20
C PHE A 169 -4.07 2.55 -12.56
N LEU A 170 -4.87 3.33 -13.29
CA LEU A 170 -6.16 3.81 -12.79
C LEU A 170 -7.19 2.70 -12.63
N VAL A 171 -7.27 1.76 -13.57
CA VAL A 171 -8.17 0.59 -13.45
C VAL A 171 -7.74 -0.29 -12.27
N ALA A 172 -6.44 -0.58 -12.15
CA ALA A 172 -5.91 -1.34 -11.03
C ALA A 172 -6.26 -0.66 -9.70
N GLU A 173 -6.10 0.66 -9.61
CA GLU A 173 -6.50 1.42 -8.44
C GLU A 173 -7.99 1.24 -8.10
N GLN A 174 -8.90 1.25 -9.09
CA GLN A 174 -10.33 1.00 -8.84
C GLN A 174 -10.60 -0.44 -8.39
N VAL A 175 -9.96 -1.43 -9.02
CA VAL A 175 -10.06 -2.84 -8.64
C VAL A 175 -9.61 -3.04 -7.19
N PHE A 176 -8.46 -2.48 -6.83
CA PHE A 176 -7.91 -2.59 -5.48
C PHE A 176 -8.71 -1.80 -4.45
N ARG A 177 -9.27 -0.63 -4.78
CA ARG A 177 -10.21 0.09 -3.89
C ARG A 177 -11.47 -0.69 -3.59
N ARG A 178 -12.02 -1.40 -4.58
CA ARG A 178 -13.17 -2.28 -4.37
C ARG A 178 -12.81 -3.48 -3.49
N ALA A 179 -11.63 -4.07 -3.68
CA ALA A 179 -11.17 -5.21 -2.90
C ALA A 179 -10.69 -4.85 -1.49
N ARG A 180 -10.28 -3.59 -1.28
CA ARG A 180 -9.69 -3.06 -0.03
C ARG A 180 -10.41 -1.75 0.34
N PRO A 181 -11.66 -1.85 0.84
CA PRO A 181 -12.47 -0.68 1.14
C PRO A 181 -11.84 0.17 2.25
N GLU A 182 -12.19 1.45 2.27
CA GLU A 182 -11.79 2.34 3.36
C GLU A 182 -12.41 1.89 4.69
N THR A 183 -11.63 1.96 5.75
CA THR A 183 -12.04 1.60 7.12
C THR A 183 -12.00 2.81 8.04
N ARG A 184 -12.66 2.75 9.21
CA ARG A 184 -12.60 3.83 10.20
C ARG A 184 -11.23 3.93 10.88
N ALA A 185 -10.54 2.80 11.01
CA ALA A 185 -9.26 2.66 11.69
C ALA A 185 -8.36 1.65 10.96
N GLY A 186 -7.09 1.61 11.32
CA GLY A 186 -6.12 0.70 10.72
C GLY A 186 -5.63 1.18 9.35
N ARG A 187 -4.88 0.29 8.67
CA ARG A 187 -4.09 0.63 7.46
C ARG A 187 -4.92 1.31 6.38
N ASP A 188 -6.17 0.92 6.25
CA ASP A 188 -7.07 1.38 5.20
C ASP A 188 -7.90 2.62 5.57
N ALA A 189 -7.66 3.23 6.73
CA ALA A 189 -8.27 4.50 7.08
C ALA A 189 -7.92 5.64 6.12
N ALA A 190 -8.83 6.60 5.97
CA ALA A 190 -8.62 7.79 5.16
C ALA A 190 -7.32 8.50 5.53
N TRP A 191 -6.63 9.10 4.55
CA TRP A 191 -5.40 9.84 4.78
C TRP A 191 -5.39 11.15 4.04
N ARG A 192 -4.98 12.18 4.76
CA ARG A 192 -4.84 13.53 4.26
C ARG A 192 -3.61 14.15 4.89
N HIS A 193 -2.77 14.74 4.05
CA HIS A 193 -1.63 15.52 4.49
C HIS A 193 -2.08 16.86 5.09
N PRO A 194 -1.48 17.33 6.21
CA PRO A 194 -1.85 18.61 6.82
C PRO A 194 -1.55 19.83 5.95
N SER A 195 -0.47 19.79 5.17
CA SER A 195 -0.09 20.89 4.28
C SER A 195 -0.76 20.75 2.91
N ARG A 196 -1.62 21.72 2.57
CA ARG A 196 -2.27 21.85 1.26
C ARG A 196 -1.28 21.97 0.10
N ARG A 197 -0.07 22.51 0.34
CA ARG A 197 0.96 22.69 -0.70
C ARG A 197 1.48 21.37 -1.24
N PHE A 198 1.55 20.34 -0.39
CA PHE A 198 2.06 19.02 -0.76
C PHE A 198 0.95 17.99 -0.99
N ALA A 199 -0.24 18.20 -0.41
CA ALA A 199 -1.35 17.25 -0.42
C ALA A 199 -1.70 16.73 -1.82
N TRP A 200 -1.69 17.58 -2.86
CA TRP A 200 -2.02 17.18 -4.23
C TRP A 200 -1.11 16.07 -4.79
N LEU A 201 0.13 15.98 -4.32
CA LEU A 201 1.09 14.95 -4.72
C LEU A 201 1.06 13.76 -3.77
N VAL A 202 1.05 14.00 -2.46
CA VAL A 202 1.23 12.94 -1.47
C VAL A 202 -0.06 12.19 -1.15
N ASP A 203 -1.23 12.85 -1.19
CA ASP A 203 -2.52 12.21 -0.90
C ASP A 203 -2.85 11.09 -1.90
N PRO A 204 -2.70 11.26 -3.22
CA PRO A 204 -2.91 10.16 -4.17
C PRO A 204 -1.98 8.98 -3.94
N ILE A 205 -0.71 9.24 -3.59
CA ILE A 205 0.29 8.20 -3.32
C ILE A 205 -0.05 7.44 -2.05
N ALA A 206 -0.24 8.17 -0.94
CA ALA A 206 -0.59 7.61 0.35
C ALA A 206 -1.92 6.88 0.32
N GLY A 207 -2.88 7.37 -0.46
CA GLY A 207 -4.21 6.81 -0.61
C GLY A 207 -4.31 5.68 -1.64
N SER A 208 -3.28 5.45 -2.45
CA SER A 208 -3.33 4.43 -3.51
C SER A 208 -3.35 3.03 -2.92
N ARG A 209 -4.33 2.22 -3.32
CA ARG A 209 -4.39 0.80 -2.96
C ARG A 209 -3.50 -0.04 -3.87
N PHE A 210 -3.33 0.36 -5.12
CA PHE A 210 -2.45 -0.32 -6.08
C PHE A 210 -0.98 -0.18 -5.68
N LEU A 211 -0.51 1.03 -5.38
CA LEU A 211 0.89 1.24 -4.94
C LEU A 211 1.21 0.47 -3.66
N ARG A 212 0.26 0.35 -2.73
CA ARG A 212 0.42 -0.49 -1.54
C ARG A 212 0.52 -1.96 -1.87
N ALA A 213 -0.31 -2.46 -2.78
CA ALA A 213 -0.24 -3.86 -3.21
C ALA A 213 1.13 -4.19 -3.83
N LEU A 214 1.71 -3.25 -4.60
CA LEU A 214 3.08 -3.39 -5.10
C LEU A 214 4.12 -3.35 -3.97
N ALA A 215 3.93 -2.44 -3.00
CA ALA A 215 4.79 -2.27 -1.84
C ALA A 215 4.74 -3.46 -0.84
N GLU A 216 3.74 -4.34 -0.94
CA GLU A 216 3.61 -5.58 -0.15
C GLU A 216 4.45 -6.75 -0.68
N LEU A 217 4.96 -6.64 -1.92
CA LEU A 217 5.78 -7.66 -2.58
C LEU A 217 7.18 -7.80 -1.95
N PRO A 218 7.97 -6.72 -1.76
CA PRO A 218 9.26 -6.86 -1.09
C PRO A 218 9.07 -7.21 0.39
N PRO A 219 10.06 -7.90 1.01
CA PRO A 219 10.05 -8.13 2.44
C PRO A 219 10.27 -6.82 3.21
N THR A 220 9.58 -6.66 4.33
CA THR A 220 9.70 -5.48 5.19
C THR A 220 11.07 -5.48 5.88
N PRO A 221 11.89 -4.42 5.71
CA PRO A 221 13.23 -4.39 6.26
C PRO A 221 13.21 -4.21 7.78
N ALA A 222 14.16 -4.80 8.49
CA ALA A 222 14.31 -4.62 9.93
C ALA A 222 14.71 -3.18 10.29
N PHE A 223 14.13 -2.62 11.35
CA PHE A 223 14.39 -1.24 11.82
C PHE A 223 14.86 -1.22 13.27
N VAL A 224 15.62 -0.18 13.61
CA VAL A 224 16.05 0.10 14.99
C VAL A 224 15.83 1.58 15.27
N SER A 225 15.42 1.91 16.50
CA SER A 225 15.41 3.27 17.01
C SER A 225 15.85 3.30 18.46
N ASP A 226 16.65 4.31 18.78
CA ASP A 226 17.06 4.63 20.13
C ASP A 226 16.07 5.69 20.66
N ILE A 227 14.93 5.24 21.16
CA ILE A 227 13.81 6.12 21.53
C ILE A 227 14.12 6.82 22.85
N THR A 228 13.77 8.10 22.94
CA THR A 228 13.78 8.87 24.18
C THR A 228 12.39 9.40 24.51
N ASP A 229 12.15 9.63 25.80
CA ASP A 229 10.97 10.28 26.36
C ASP A 229 9.67 9.59 25.88
N VAL A 230 9.40 8.38 26.37
CA VAL A 230 8.15 7.69 26.03
C VAL A 230 7.08 8.05 27.05
N VAL A 231 6.02 8.70 26.61
CA VAL A 231 4.85 9.04 27.43
C VAL A 231 3.72 8.12 27.05
N TYR A 232 3.27 7.28 27.98
CA TYR A 232 2.08 6.46 27.85
C TYR A 232 0.89 7.20 28.44
N VAL A 233 -0.18 7.28 27.66
CA VAL A 233 -1.50 7.71 28.12
C VAL A 233 -2.47 6.56 27.88
N ASN A 234 -3.01 6.02 28.97
CA ASN A 234 -3.84 4.83 28.94
C ASN A 234 -5.22 5.14 29.48
N TYR A 235 -6.21 4.45 28.94
CA TYR A 235 -7.61 4.55 29.33
C TYR A 235 -8.15 3.15 29.55
N LEU A 236 -8.85 2.97 30.66
CA LEU A 236 -9.63 1.77 30.93
C LEU A 236 -11.08 2.08 30.60
N VAL A 237 -11.64 1.33 29.66
CA VAL A 237 -13.01 1.57 29.16
C VAL A 237 -13.78 0.27 29.07
N ASP A 238 -15.09 0.38 28.97
CA ASP A 238 -15.94 -0.76 28.63
C ASP A 238 -15.47 -1.41 27.31
N ALA A 239 -15.23 -2.71 27.33
CA ALA A 239 -14.67 -3.46 26.21
C ALA A 239 -15.51 -3.32 24.93
N ASP A 240 -16.84 -3.18 25.06
CA ASP A 240 -17.73 -3.11 23.91
C ASP A 240 -17.56 -1.80 23.13
N ARG A 241 -16.97 -0.75 23.74
CA ARG A 241 -16.59 0.47 23.03
C ARG A 241 -15.40 0.28 22.10
N LEU A 242 -14.47 -0.61 22.46
CA LEU A 242 -13.25 -0.86 21.68
C LEU A 242 -13.42 -2.01 20.69
N GLN A 243 -14.38 -2.90 20.93
CA GLN A 243 -14.65 -4.07 20.09
C GLN A 243 -14.79 -3.74 18.59
N PRO A 244 -15.46 -2.64 18.16
CA PRO A 244 -15.58 -2.28 16.74
C PRO A 244 -14.25 -1.88 16.07
N LEU A 245 -13.19 -1.62 16.85
CA LEU A 245 -11.86 -1.29 16.32
C LEU A 245 -11.04 -2.53 15.97
N VAL A 246 -11.42 -3.70 16.49
CA VAL A 246 -10.67 -4.94 16.30
C VAL A 246 -10.95 -5.50 14.91
N PRO A 247 -9.92 -5.80 14.11
CA PRO A 247 -10.11 -6.26 12.75
C PRO A 247 -10.61 -7.72 12.70
N PRO A 248 -11.26 -8.14 11.59
CA PRO A 248 -11.79 -9.48 11.43
C PRO A 248 -10.75 -10.57 11.67
N GLY A 249 -11.05 -11.51 12.57
CA GLY A 249 -10.18 -12.63 12.90
C GLY A 249 -9.26 -12.38 14.10
N LEU A 250 -9.17 -11.16 14.62
CA LEU A 250 -8.61 -10.92 15.95
C LEU A 250 -9.72 -10.76 16.99
N GLU A 251 -9.37 -10.93 18.25
CA GLU A 251 -10.27 -10.69 19.39
C GLU A 251 -9.69 -9.60 20.28
N LEU A 252 -10.56 -8.75 20.83
CA LEU A 252 -10.16 -7.77 21.82
C LEU A 252 -9.66 -8.51 23.06
N ASP A 253 -8.51 -8.12 23.58
CA ASP A 253 -8.08 -8.63 24.87
C ASP A 253 -8.78 -7.83 26.00
N ARG A 254 -9.54 -8.57 26.80
CA ARG A 254 -10.45 -8.02 27.81
C ARG A 254 -9.94 -8.35 29.23
N VAL A 255 -9.94 -7.34 30.09
CA VAL A 255 -9.37 -7.35 31.45
C VAL A 255 -10.39 -6.99 32.53
N GLY A 256 -10.00 -7.19 33.79
CA GLY A 256 -10.80 -6.89 34.98
C GLY A 256 -11.90 -7.92 35.28
N PRO A 257 -12.72 -7.65 36.31
CA PRO A 257 -13.83 -8.51 36.69
C PRO A 257 -14.75 -8.77 35.51
N GLU A 258 -15.14 -10.04 35.32
CA GLU A 258 -16.02 -10.50 34.23
C GLU A 258 -15.52 -10.15 32.81
N ARG A 259 -14.23 -9.79 32.66
CA ARG A 259 -13.65 -9.33 31.38
C ARG A 259 -14.41 -8.13 30.80
N ARG A 260 -14.87 -7.23 31.67
CA ARG A 260 -15.68 -6.07 31.28
C ARG A 260 -14.89 -5.00 30.53
N TYR A 261 -13.60 -4.88 30.79
CA TYR A 261 -12.82 -3.72 30.33
C TYR A 261 -11.88 -4.06 29.18
N GLY A 262 -11.56 -3.05 28.38
CA GLY A 262 -10.42 -3.06 27.45
C GLY A 262 -9.51 -1.87 27.71
N VAL A 263 -8.23 -2.01 27.40
CA VAL A 263 -7.26 -0.91 27.50
C VAL A 263 -7.05 -0.28 26.14
N PHE A 264 -7.29 1.03 26.09
CA PHE A 264 -6.88 1.87 24.97
C PHE A 264 -5.65 2.69 25.38
N THR A 265 -4.62 2.67 24.55
CA THR A 265 -3.39 3.42 24.81
C THR A 265 -3.09 4.28 23.60
N PHE A 266 -2.72 5.54 23.85
CA PHE A 266 -1.80 6.21 22.95
C PHE A 266 -0.49 6.50 23.67
N LEU A 267 0.62 6.29 22.98
CA LEU A 267 1.93 6.64 23.51
C LEU A 267 2.70 7.47 22.51
N THR A 268 3.39 8.49 23.01
CA THR A 268 4.15 9.42 22.19
C THR A 268 5.60 9.45 22.63
N PHE A 269 6.49 9.49 21.65
CA PHE A 269 7.92 9.38 21.89
C PHE A 269 8.73 10.05 20.79
N ARG A 270 10.00 10.31 21.10
CA ARG A 270 10.97 10.81 20.14
C ARG A 270 11.82 9.65 19.64
N HIS A 271 11.80 9.43 18.33
CA HIS A 271 12.75 8.51 17.71
C HIS A 271 14.18 9.07 17.82
N GLY A 272 15.16 8.20 18.06
CA GLY A 272 16.58 8.49 17.85
C GLY A 272 17.18 7.56 16.81
N HIS A 273 17.92 8.12 15.86
CA HIS A 273 18.61 7.37 14.79
C HIS A 273 17.69 6.37 14.07
N PHE A 274 16.44 6.73 13.81
CA PHE A 274 15.46 5.76 13.33
C PHE A 274 15.73 5.38 11.88
N GLY A 275 15.94 4.08 11.64
CA GLY A 275 16.19 3.61 10.28
C GLY A 275 16.49 2.12 10.16
N PRO A 276 16.74 1.66 8.92
CA PRO A 276 17.04 0.26 8.65
C PRO A 276 18.25 -0.23 9.43
N ARG A 277 18.15 -1.41 10.03
CA ARG A 277 19.22 -2.02 10.83
C ARG A 277 20.51 -2.19 10.03
N ALA A 278 20.40 -2.48 8.74
CA ALA A 278 21.53 -2.68 7.83
C ALA A 278 22.45 -1.44 7.69
N LEU A 279 21.94 -0.22 7.96
CA LEU A 279 22.75 0.99 7.90
C LEU A 279 23.69 1.15 9.10
N GLY A 280 23.52 0.35 10.16
CA GLY A 280 24.42 0.37 11.32
C GLY A 280 24.58 1.77 11.92
N PRO A 281 25.82 2.28 12.09
CA PRO A 281 26.10 3.62 12.59
C PRO A 281 25.63 4.77 11.68
N LEU A 282 25.47 4.55 10.36
CA LEU A 282 25.06 5.59 9.42
C LEU A 282 23.63 6.10 9.68
N ARG A 283 22.83 5.34 10.45
CA ARG A 283 21.51 5.80 10.93
C ARG A 283 21.56 7.11 11.72
N ARG A 284 22.73 7.51 12.25
CA ARG A 284 22.90 8.79 12.94
C ARG A 284 22.60 10.02 12.06
N LEU A 285 22.61 9.84 10.74
CA LEU A 285 22.27 10.87 9.76
C LEU A 285 20.77 10.94 9.47
N LEU A 286 19.98 9.97 9.94
CA LEU A 286 18.54 9.93 9.75
C LEU A 286 17.84 10.80 10.79
N PRO A 287 16.71 11.43 10.44
CA PRO A 287 16.01 12.32 11.34
C PRO A 287 15.42 11.56 12.54
N SER A 288 15.11 12.34 13.57
CA SER A 288 14.60 11.89 14.87
C SER A 288 13.18 12.44 15.10
N PRO A 289 12.18 11.97 14.33
CA PRO A 289 10.82 12.51 14.41
C PRO A 289 10.11 12.14 15.72
N ILE A 290 9.10 12.93 16.08
CA ILE A 290 8.15 12.57 17.13
C ILE A 290 7.07 11.67 16.52
N HIS A 291 6.76 10.57 17.19
CA HIS A 291 5.80 9.57 16.76
C HIS A 291 4.84 9.25 17.91
N THR A 292 3.54 9.23 17.60
CA THR A 292 2.49 8.73 18.47
C THR A 292 1.83 7.48 17.88
N ASN A 293 1.69 6.42 18.66
CA ASN A 293 0.94 5.22 18.28
C ASN A 293 -0.29 5.07 19.15
N TRP A 294 -1.40 4.65 18.53
CA TRP A 294 -2.74 4.56 19.15
C TRP A 294 -3.27 3.16 18.95
N ARG A 295 -3.65 2.47 20.02
CA ARG A 295 -3.80 1.02 19.97
C ARG A 295 -4.73 0.44 21.02
N VAL A 296 -5.11 -0.80 20.74
CA VAL A 296 -5.81 -1.70 21.66
C VAL A 296 -5.04 -3.02 21.76
N HIS A 297 -5.19 -3.72 22.88
CA HIS A 297 -4.64 -5.06 23.06
C HIS A 297 -5.55 -6.08 22.41
N VAL A 298 -4.95 -7.02 21.67
CA VAL A 298 -5.68 -8.03 20.89
C VAL A 298 -5.00 -9.38 20.99
N ARG A 299 -5.79 -10.43 20.76
CA ARG A 299 -5.30 -11.80 20.62
C ARG A 299 -5.70 -12.38 19.27
N ASP A 300 -4.81 -13.17 18.70
CA ASP A 300 -5.15 -14.15 17.68
C ASP A 300 -5.51 -15.47 18.38
N PRO A 301 -6.81 -15.84 18.43
CA PRO A 301 -7.26 -17.05 19.13
C PRO A 301 -6.73 -18.33 18.48
N ARG A 302 -6.40 -18.32 17.18
CA ARG A 302 -5.98 -19.52 16.43
C ARG A 302 -4.57 -19.93 16.80
N HIS A 303 -3.66 -18.96 16.79
CA HIS A 303 -2.25 -19.19 17.06
C HIS A 303 -1.86 -18.90 18.52
N ARG A 304 -2.84 -18.52 19.36
CA ARG A 304 -2.67 -18.14 20.77
C ARG A 304 -1.58 -17.09 20.94
N ARG A 305 -1.65 -16.04 20.11
CA ARG A 305 -0.69 -14.94 20.12
C ARG A 305 -1.36 -13.69 20.61
N GLU A 306 -0.72 -13.04 21.56
CA GLU A 306 -1.13 -11.73 22.07
C GLU A 306 -0.27 -10.64 21.44
N GLY A 307 -0.81 -9.43 21.39
CA GLY A 307 -0.13 -8.26 20.89
C GLY A 307 -1.04 -7.05 20.89
N ILE A 308 -0.66 -6.06 20.10
CA ILE A 308 -1.42 -4.83 19.94
C ILE A 308 -1.94 -4.71 18.51
N PHE A 309 -3.09 -4.07 18.33
CA PHE A 309 -3.56 -3.60 17.04
C PHE A 309 -3.44 -2.08 17.02
N PHE A 310 -2.71 -1.56 16.04
CA PHE A 310 -2.63 -0.12 15.84
C PHE A 310 -3.91 0.39 15.18
N VAL A 311 -4.70 1.13 15.95
CA VAL A 311 -5.90 1.84 15.50
C VAL A 311 -5.50 2.99 14.57
N THR A 312 -4.46 3.74 14.96
CA THR A 312 -3.85 4.80 14.14
C THR A 312 -2.41 5.06 14.62
N ASN A 313 -1.58 5.68 13.79
CA ASN A 313 -0.26 6.20 14.16
C ASN A 313 -0.08 7.58 13.53
N ALA A 314 0.73 8.45 14.11
CA ALA A 314 1.11 9.69 13.46
C ALA A 314 2.53 10.11 13.78
N ILE A 315 3.19 10.74 12.81
CA ILE A 315 4.60 11.10 12.90
C ILE A 315 4.86 12.48 12.32
N SER A 316 5.83 13.20 12.87
CA SER A 316 6.21 14.55 12.44
C SER A 316 7.06 14.58 11.15
N SER A 317 7.03 13.51 10.33
CA SER A 317 7.83 13.40 9.10
C SER A 317 7.03 12.74 7.98
N THR A 318 6.76 13.49 6.91
CA THR A 318 6.01 13.02 5.74
C THR A 318 6.66 11.80 5.08
N VAL A 319 7.99 11.77 4.95
CA VAL A 319 8.71 10.65 4.32
C VAL A 319 8.51 9.36 5.11
N HIS A 320 8.66 9.43 6.44
CA HIS A 320 8.43 8.26 7.30
C HIS A 320 6.96 7.82 7.28
N ALA A 321 6.03 8.78 7.23
CA ALA A 321 4.61 8.48 7.12
C ALA A 321 4.27 7.73 5.83
N LEU A 322 4.74 8.23 4.68
CA LEU A 322 4.54 7.58 3.39
C LEU A 322 5.19 6.20 3.34
N ALA A 323 6.44 6.09 3.81
CA ALA A 323 7.17 4.82 3.82
C ALA A 323 6.43 3.77 4.67
N ALA A 324 6.03 4.10 5.90
CA ALA A 324 5.29 3.18 6.76
C ALA A 324 3.95 2.79 6.13
N ARG A 325 3.21 3.77 5.61
CA ARG A 325 1.88 3.54 5.01
C ARG A 325 1.92 2.67 3.76
N LEU A 326 2.96 2.78 2.95
CA LEU A 326 3.13 1.96 1.75
C LEU A 326 3.70 0.57 2.11
N LEU A 327 4.78 0.53 2.88
CA LEU A 327 5.64 -0.66 3.03
C LEU A 327 5.33 -1.52 4.25
N SER A 328 4.50 -1.07 5.20
CA SER A 328 4.32 -1.78 6.48
C SER A 328 2.85 -2.02 6.82
N GLU A 329 2.44 -3.28 6.82
CA GLU A 329 1.02 -3.67 6.95
C GLU A 329 0.39 -3.17 8.27
N GLY A 330 1.09 -3.31 9.39
CA GLY A 330 0.56 -2.93 10.70
C GLY A 330 0.56 -1.43 10.99
N MET A 331 1.03 -0.57 10.09
CA MET A 331 1.32 0.85 10.42
C MET A 331 0.40 1.84 9.68
N PRO A 332 -0.79 2.17 10.24
CA PRO A 332 -1.66 3.23 9.74
C PRO A 332 -1.11 4.63 10.03
N MET A 333 -0.03 5.01 9.36
CA MET A 333 0.72 6.23 9.67
C MET A 333 0.13 7.49 9.00
N HIS A 334 -0.09 8.52 9.79
CA HIS A 334 -0.51 9.86 9.40
C HIS A 334 0.61 10.89 9.66
N VAL A 335 0.45 12.11 9.15
CA VAL A 335 1.42 13.20 9.31
C VAL A 335 0.88 14.21 10.30
N LEU A 336 1.66 14.51 11.34
CA LEU A 336 1.38 15.60 12.28
C LEU A 336 1.76 16.94 11.64
N GLU A 337 0.90 17.96 11.79
CA GLU A 337 1.27 19.33 11.42
C GLU A 337 2.25 19.91 12.44
N THR A 338 1.93 19.71 13.71
CA THR A 338 2.78 20.13 14.84
C THR A 338 2.96 18.99 15.81
N ALA A 339 4.16 18.90 16.38
CA ALA A 339 4.50 17.92 17.40
C ALA A 339 5.59 18.49 18.32
N ALA A 340 5.35 18.45 19.62
CA ALA A 340 6.26 18.85 20.67
C ALA A 340 6.17 17.85 21.82
N LEU A 341 7.33 17.48 22.34
CA LEU A 341 7.48 16.62 23.49
C LEU A 341 8.71 17.11 24.25
N GLU A 342 8.48 17.64 25.43
CA GLU A 342 9.50 18.26 26.27
C GLU A 342 9.43 17.66 27.67
N THR A 343 10.59 17.23 28.16
CA THR A 343 10.78 16.74 29.52
C THR A 343 11.75 17.70 30.22
N SER A 344 11.31 18.35 31.28
CA SER A 344 12.15 19.26 32.08
C SER A 344 11.94 18.99 33.57
N GLY A 345 12.94 18.37 34.19
CA GLY A 345 12.86 17.91 35.58
C GLY A 345 11.71 16.92 35.79
N ASP A 346 10.76 17.31 36.63
CA ASP A 346 9.53 16.58 36.92
C ASP A 346 8.41 16.85 35.91
N ARG A 347 8.48 17.92 35.12
CA ARG A 347 7.44 18.30 34.15
C ARG A 347 7.63 17.58 32.82
N VAL A 348 6.52 17.10 32.28
CA VAL A 348 6.42 16.53 30.93
C VAL A 348 5.30 17.25 30.19
N THR A 349 5.59 17.85 29.05
CA THR A 349 4.60 18.46 28.16
C THR A 349 4.58 17.74 26.82
N LEU A 350 3.38 17.46 26.35
CA LEU A 350 3.14 16.74 25.11
C LEU A 350 2.08 17.50 24.32
N ARG A 351 2.39 17.92 23.10
CA ARG A 351 1.43 18.60 22.22
C ARG A 351 1.60 18.12 20.80
N PHE A 352 0.53 17.67 20.18
CA PHE A 352 0.54 17.36 18.76
C PHE A 352 -0.85 17.57 18.15
N ASP A 353 -0.87 18.00 16.90
CA ASP A 353 -2.10 18.29 16.17
C ASP A 353 -1.95 17.90 14.68
N GLY A 354 -3.02 17.32 14.13
CA GLY A 354 -3.08 16.90 12.74
C GLY A 354 -3.46 18.00 11.76
N GLY A 355 -3.81 19.19 12.24
CA GLY A 355 -4.16 20.33 11.42
C GLY A 355 -5.40 20.10 10.58
N SER A 356 -5.28 20.44 9.30
CA SER A 356 -6.27 20.07 8.29
C SER A 356 -6.16 18.62 7.78
N GLY A 357 -5.18 17.87 8.28
CA GLY A 357 -4.92 16.47 7.94
C GLY A 357 -5.77 15.49 8.75
N THR A 358 -5.38 14.21 8.67
CA THR A 358 -6.09 13.09 9.32
C THR A 358 -5.42 12.55 10.60
N ALA A 359 -4.32 13.15 11.04
CA ALA A 359 -3.64 12.70 12.25
C ALA A 359 -4.44 13.08 13.52
N PRO A 360 -4.35 12.29 14.61
CA PRO A 360 -5.00 12.63 15.88
C PRO A 360 -4.35 13.85 16.55
N ASP A 361 -5.05 14.43 17.51
CA ASP A 361 -4.57 15.51 18.39
C ASP A 361 -4.41 15.04 19.84
N ALA A 362 -3.50 15.65 20.59
CA ALA A 362 -3.51 15.65 22.05
C ALA A 362 -2.67 16.81 22.62
N ASP A 363 -3.08 17.30 23.78
CA ASP A 363 -2.33 18.21 24.65
C ASP A 363 -2.30 17.60 26.06
N ALA A 364 -1.11 17.48 26.65
CA ALA A 364 -0.94 17.02 28.01
C ALA A 364 0.10 17.85 28.77
N GLU A 365 -0.26 18.17 30.01
CA GLU A 365 0.63 18.76 31.00
C GLU A 365 0.69 17.83 32.22
N LEU A 366 1.83 17.15 32.33
CA LEU A 366 2.02 16.04 33.26
C LEU A 366 3.21 16.32 34.19
N ARG A 367 3.19 15.70 35.36
CA ARG A 367 4.26 15.73 36.36
C ARG A 367 4.62 14.32 36.81
N LYS A 368 5.92 14.05 36.93
CA LYS A 368 6.46 12.79 37.44
C LYS A 368 6.14 12.65 38.92
N ARG A 369 5.73 11.45 39.31
CA ARG A 369 5.49 11.09 40.70
C ARG A 369 6.60 10.21 41.24
N PRO A 370 7.06 10.44 42.48
CA PRO A 370 8.13 9.66 43.08
C PRO A 370 7.69 8.24 43.44
N ALA A 371 6.39 8.01 43.63
CA ALA A 371 5.83 6.72 43.99
C ALA A 371 4.63 6.35 43.09
N PRO A 372 4.44 5.05 42.78
CA PRO A 372 3.22 4.56 42.14
C PRO A 372 1.94 4.98 42.89
N PRO A 373 0.87 5.34 42.16
CA PRO A 373 -0.42 5.59 42.80
C PRO A 373 -0.97 4.30 43.41
N THR A 374 -1.64 4.40 44.56
CA THR A 374 -2.27 3.26 45.25
C THR A 374 -3.66 2.92 44.69
N SER A 375 -4.29 3.86 43.99
CA SER A 375 -5.58 3.70 43.32
C SER A 375 -5.66 4.63 42.10
N GLY A 376 -6.65 4.43 41.25
CA GLY A 376 -6.90 5.27 40.07
C GLY A 376 -7.79 4.55 39.06
N PRO A 377 -7.98 5.09 37.85
CA PRO A 377 -8.87 4.47 36.86
C PRO A 377 -8.50 3.02 36.51
N TRP A 378 -7.21 2.68 36.58
CA TRP A 378 -6.70 1.32 36.35
C TRP A 378 -7.13 0.30 37.43
N SER A 379 -7.43 0.73 38.66
CA SER A 379 -7.68 -0.19 39.78
C SER A 379 -9.00 -0.95 39.66
N ALA A 380 -9.87 -0.56 38.72
CA ALA A 380 -11.07 -1.32 38.38
C ALA A 380 -10.76 -2.65 37.66
N ALA A 381 -9.58 -2.79 37.05
CA ALA A 381 -9.20 -4.00 36.32
C ALA A 381 -7.93 -4.68 36.83
N PHE A 382 -7.06 -3.99 37.56
CA PHE A 382 -5.78 -4.51 38.01
C PHE A 382 -5.63 -4.37 39.53
N ALA A 383 -5.08 -5.39 40.18
CA ALA A 383 -4.90 -5.40 41.64
C ALA A 383 -3.82 -4.41 42.09
N THR A 384 -2.74 -4.27 41.31
CA THR A 384 -1.65 -3.33 41.60
C THR A 384 -1.24 -2.54 40.36
N TRP A 385 -0.57 -1.40 40.59
CA TRP A 385 0.06 -0.62 39.51
C TRP A 385 1.06 -1.46 38.70
N ARG A 386 1.79 -2.36 39.37
CA ARG A 386 2.74 -3.27 38.71
C ARG A 386 2.03 -4.25 37.79
N ASP A 387 0.88 -4.78 38.18
CA ASP A 387 0.09 -5.69 37.32
C ASP A 387 -0.44 -4.96 36.09
N MET A 388 -0.87 -3.71 36.25
CA MET A 388 -1.24 -2.85 35.12
C MET A 388 -0.04 -2.64 34.18
N LEU A 389 1.14 -2.30 34.71
CA LEU A 389 2.34 -2.12 33.88
C LEU A 389 2.75 -3.42 33.18
N ALA A 390 2.67 -4.56 33.86
CA ALA A 390 2.95 -5.88 33.28
C ALA A 390 2.00 -6.23 32.12
N TYR A 391 0.82 -5.63 32.08
CA TYR A 391 -0.12 -5.75 30.97
C TYR A 391 0.15 -4.75 29.83
N VAL A 392 0.36 -3.47 30.16
CA VAL A 392 0.44 -2.38 29.17
C VAL A 392 1.82 -2.27 28.50
N VAL A 393 2.88 -2.56 29.24
CA VAL A 393 4.26 -2.33 28.80
C VAL A 393 4.73 -3.34 27.76
N PRO A 394 4.54 -4.68 27.91
CA PRO A 394 4.97 -5.65 26.91
C PRO A 394 4.29 -5.41 25.55
N GLN A 395 5.10 -5.21 24.51
CA GLN A 395 4.65 -4.89 23.15
C GLN A 395 5.51 -5.60 22.13
N ASP A 396 5.62 -6.92 22.29
CA ASP A 396 6.54 -7.68 21.47
C ASP A 396 5.98 -7.91 20.06
N ARG A 397 4.70 -7.56 19.84
CA ARG A 397 4.03 -7.81 18.55
C ARG A 397 2.94 -6.81 18.26
N ALA A 398 2.89 -6.36 17.01
CA ALA A 398 1.68 -5.76 16.45
C ALA A 398 1.01 -6.75 15.49
N LEU A 399 -0.30 -6.91 15.62
CA LEU A 399 -1.15 -7.77 14.80
C LEU A 399 -2.00 -6.92 13.86
N SER A 400 -2.21 -7.43 12.65
CA SER A 400 -3.05 -6.84 11.60
C SER A 400 -3.60 -7.97 10.74
N THR A 401 -4.61 -7.69 9.92
CA THR A 401 -5.27 -8.72 9.10
C THR A 401 -5.35 -8.24 7.67
N GLN A 402 -5.15 -9.17 6.73
CA GLN A 402 -5.28 -8.94 5.29
C GLN A 402 -6.32 -9.92 4.73
N PRO A 403 -7.62 -9.63 4.88
CA PRO A 403 -8.69 -10.54 4.46
C PRO A 403 -8.60 -10.95 2.98
N TRP A 404 -8.16 -10.04 2.10
CA TRP A 404 -7.99 -10.31 0.66
C TRP A 404 -6.88 -11.33 0.34
N HIS A 405 -5.98 -11.58 1.29
CA HIS A 405 -4.97 -12.64 1.21
C HIS A 405 -5.28 -13.82 2.13
N GLY A 406 -6.40 -13.78 2.88
CA GLY A 406 -6.73 -14.80 3.87
C GLY A 406 -5.62 -14.98 4.91
N ARG A 407 -5.02 -13.87 5.40
CA ARG A 407 -3.88 -13.96 6.34
C ARG A 407 -3.93 -12.93 7.48
N VAL A 408 -3.36 -13.28 8.62
CA VAL A 408 -2.94 -12.40 9.70
C VAL A 408 -1.49 -12.01 9.46
N THR A 409 -1.18 -10.71 9.60
CA THR A 409 0.19 -10.19 9.53
C THR A 409 0.63 -9.71 10.89
N ARG A 410 1.83 -10.12 11.25
CA ARG A 410 2.42 -9.88 12.55
C ARG A 410 3.78 -9.21 12.43
N GLN A 411 3.94 -8.13 13.17
CA GLN A 411 5.18 -7.37 13.26
C GLN A 411 5.88 -7.76 14.55
N GLU A 412 7.04 -8.39 14.46
CA GLU A 412 7.84 -8.74 15.65
C GLU A 412 8.60 -7.50 16.11
N ILE A 413 8.27 -7.03 17.30
CA ILE A 413 8.81 -5.86 17.95
C ILE A 413 9.57 -6.31 19.20
N ARG A 414 10.63 -5.59 19.58
CA ARG A 414 11.27 -5.75 20.89
C ARG A 414 11.54 -4.38 21.47
N LEU A 415 11.16 -4.19 22.72
CA LEU A 415 11.40 -2.97 23.48
C LEU A 415 12.22 -3.23 24.75
N ASP A 416 12.10 -4.42 25.34
CA ASP A 416 12.79 -4.87 26.56
C ASP A 416 12.71 -3.83 27.70
N ILE A 417 11.54 -3.20 27.91
CA ILE A 417 11.33 -2.14 28.91
C ILE A 417 11.18 -2.77 30.30
N PRO A 418 12.08 -2.47 31.26
CA PRO A 418 11.89 -2.89 32.63
C PRO A 418 10.75 -2.11 33.29
N LEU A 419 9.90 -2.78 34.07
CA LEU A 419 8.73 -2.14 34.67
C LEU A 419 9.12 -1.04 35.68
N GLU A 420 10.27 -1.20 36.33
CA GLU A 420 10.86 -0.22 37.25
C GLU A 420 11.34 1.07 36.55
N ALA A 421 11.54 1.03 35.23
CA ALA A 421 11.85 2.23 34.44
C ALA A 421 10.60 3.09 34.16
N CYS A 422 9.40 2.61 34.51
CA CYS A 422 8.15 3.31 34.29
C CYS A 422 7.83 4.25 35.46
N THR A 423 8.11 5.54 35.28
CA THR A 423 7.79 6.58 36.27
C THR A 423 6.33 7.02 36.11
N PRO A 424 5.48 6.95 37.14
CA PRO A 424 4.09 7.40 37.03
C PRO A 424 4.01 8.90 36.73
N LEU A 425 3.00 9.28 35.95
CA LEU A 425 2.70 10.67 35.61
C LEU A 425 1.28 11.01 36.08
N GLU A 426 1.12 12.22 36.61
CA GLU A 426 -0.19 12.81 36.91
C GLU A 426 -0.36 14.15 36.23
N GLY A 427 -1.59 14.53 35.90
CA GLY A 427 -1.89 15.84 35.34
C GLY A 427 -3.03 15.79 34.33
N ARG A 428 -3.10 16.82 33.51
CA ARG A 428 -4.21 17.00 32.55
C ARG A 428 -3.82 16.44 31.20
N VAL A 429 -4.73 15.67 30.61
CA VAL A 429 -4.67 15.25 29.20
C VAL A 429 -5.96 15.64 28.51
N VAL A 430 -5.86 16.26 27.33
CA VAL A 430 -6.99 16.63 26.48
C VAL A 430 -6.72 16.13 25.08
N SER A 431 -7.67 15.40 24.50
CA SER A 431 -7.60 14.95 23.12
C SER A 431 -9.00 14.71 22.59
N ARG A 432 -9.34 15.36 21.45
CA ARG A 432 -10.63 15.10 20.79
C ARG A 432 -10.65 13.71 20.17
N ALA A 433 -9.52 13.28 19.61
CA ALA A 433 -9.36 11.96 19.02
C ALA A 433 -9.53 10.85 20.05
N ALA A 434 -8.94 10.99 21.25
CA ALA A 434 -9.12 10.01 22.34
C ALA A 434 -10.56 10.03 22.85
N ALA A 435 -11.14 11.20 23.13
CA ALA A 435 -12.51 11.32 23.62
C ALA A 435 -13.54 10.65 22.69
N ALA A 436 -13.32 10.69 21.37
CA ALA A 436 -14.19 10.01 20.40
C ALA A 436 -14.16 8.47 20.52
N LEU A 437 -13.13 7.90 21.14
CA LEU A 437 -12.96 6.45 21.36
C LEU A 437 -13.33 6.06 22.79
N VAL A 438 -12.91 6.86 23.78
CA VAL A 438 -12.97 6.52 25.21
C VAL A 438 -14.02 7.29 26.00
N SER A 439 -14.72 8.26 25.39
CA SER A 439 -15.66 9.17 26.06
C SER A 439 -14.97 9.94 27.19
N ASP A 440 -15.56 9.93 28.39
CA ASP A 440 -15.11 10.66 29.57
C ASP A 440 -14.20 9.83 30.48
N ALA A 441 -13.63 8.73 29.96
CA ALA A 441 -12.72 7.90 30.73
C ALA A 441 -11.48 8.69 31.15
N GLU A 442 -11.14 8.61 32.43
CA GLU A 442 -9.98 9.29 32.99
C GLU A 442 -8.67 8.56 32.60
N PRO A 443 -7.64 9.28 32.15
CA PRO A 443 -6.37 8.69 31.76
C PRO A 443 -5.51 8.32 32.98
N PHE A 444 -4.67 7.30 32.82
CA PHE A 444 -3.54 7.03 33.71
C PHE A 444 -2.26 6.93 32.90
N CYS A 445 -1.22 7.62 33.37
CA CYS A 445 -0.05 7.92 32.56
C CYS A 445 1.24 7.47 33.22
N PHE A 446 2.25 7.16 32.40
CA PHE A 446 3.62 6.92 32.88
C PHE A 446 4.65 7.29 31.81
N HIS A 447 5.87 7.53 32.27
CA HIS A 447 7.01 7.93 31.48
C HIS A 447 8.11 6.86 31.50
N VAL A 448 8.75 6.63 30.36
CA VAL A 448 9.97 5.83 30.24
C VAL A 448 11.02 6.67 29.54
N GLU A 449 12.17 6.91 30.19
CA GLU A 449 13.18 7.83 29.68
C GLU A 449 13.82 7.36 28.37
N LYS A 450 14.17 6.08 28.29
CA LYS A 450 14.90 5.50 27.15
C LYS A 450 14.38 4.11 26.84
N VAL A 451 14.16 3.85 25.55
CA VAL A 451 13.71 2.56 25.05
C VAL A 451 14.50 2.22 23.80
N ARG A 452 14.99 0.98 23.72
CA ARG A 452 15.60 0.49 22.49
C ARG A 452 14.56 -0.26 21.67
N PHE A 453 14.01 0.41 20.67
CA PHE A 453 13.05 -0.22 19.76
C PHE A 453 13.77 -1.02 18.67
N ARG A 454 13.28 -2.24 18.46
CA ARG A 454 13.68 -3.09 17.34
C ARG A 454 12.43 -3.64 16.66
N PHE A 455 12.35 -3.45 15.36
CA PHE A 455 11.45 -4.20 14.48
C PHE A 455 12.29 -5.25 13.76
N ASP A 456 12.03 -6.54 14.01
CA ASP A 456 12.85 -7.61 13.47
C ASP A 456 12.33 -8.12 12.13
N ALA A 457 11.02 -8.38 12.01
CA ALA A 457 10.42 -8.91 10.79
C ALA A 457 8.89 -8.78 10.78
N GLU A 458 8.32 -8.87 9.58
CA GLU A 458 6.90 -9.19 9.38
C GLU A 458 6.74 -10.70 9.08
N ARG A 459 5.83 -11.34 9.81
CA ARG A 459 5.42 -12.74 9.64
C ARG A 459 3.96 -12.78 9.21
N ARG A 460 3.62 -13.78 8.39
CA ARG A 460 2.28 -13.95 7.81
C ARG A 460 1.79 -15.35 8.16
N GLU A 461 0.61 -15.44 8.74
CA GLU A 461 -0.06 -16.69 9.15
C GLU A 461 -1.46 -16.75 8.50
N PRO A 462 -2.00 -17.92 8.16
CA PRO A 462 -3.35 -18.03 7.60
C PRO A 462 -4.44 -17.45 8.53
N LEU A 463 -5.48 -16.86 7.93
CA LEU A 463 -6.66 -16.32 8.64
C LEU A 463 -7.76 -17.38 8.82
N GLU A 464 -7.75 -18.40 7.96
CA GLU A 464 -8.67 -19.55 7.97
C GLU A 464 -7.92 -20.85 8.28
#